data_AF-A0A850PH09-F1
#
_entry.id   AF-A0A850PH09-F1
#
_cell.length_a   1.000
_cell.length_b   1.000
_cell.length_c   1.000
_cell.angle_alpha   90.00
_cell.angle_beta   90.00
_cell.angle_gamma   90.00
#
_symmetry.space_group_name_H-M   'P 1'
#
loop_
_entity.id
_entity.type
_entity.pdbx_description
1 polymer ?
#
loop_
_entity_poly.entity_id
_entity_poly.type
_entity_poly.pdbx_seq_one_letter_code
_entity_poly.pdbx_strand_id
1 'polypeptide(L)'
;MIILRHCQSEFNRFFTVSRIDPGIPDAPLSVEGRRQAGALSAALSGERIERILVSPYTRALQTAAPIAARLGLTPELAPLAREQSFFACDIGSPASRLAREWPTIDFSTLDEVWWTSDPESDAAAVARADRLRAELRASGPHETTLLISHWAFLRAFAGRAMPNGSWITLDPADDVAPPPPLHRRPRPRIGRP
;
A
#
# COMPACT_ATOMS: atom_id res chain seq x y z
N MET A 1 1.44 15.66 -3.94
CA MET A 1 1.25 14.28 -4.42
C MET A 1 -0.13 13.76 -4.00
N ILE A 2 -0.67 12.74 -4.67
CA ILE A 2 -1.88 12.03 -4.24
C ILE A 2 -1.46 10.70 -3.61
N ILE A 3 -2.05 10.35 -2.48
CA ILE A 3 -1.92 9.01 -1.89
C ILE A 3 -3.28 8.30 -1.90
N LEU A 4 -3.27 7.01 -2.20
CA LEU A 4 -4.46 6.17 -2.33
C LEU A 4 -4.24 4.87 -1.56
N ARG A 5 -5.20 4.50 -0.71
CA ARG A 5 -5.24 3.13 -0.18
C ARG A 5 -5.87 2.21 -1.21
N HIS A 6 -5.29 1.02 -1.40
CA HIS A 6 -5.86 0.00 -2.27
C HIS A 6 -7.37 -0.26 -2.00
N CYS A 7 -8.10 -0.63 -3.06
CA CYS A 7 -9.51 -0.99 -2.97
C CYS A 7 -9.73 -2.25 -2.13
N GLN A 8 -10.98 -2.57 -1.80
CA GLN A 8 -11.28 -3.71 -0.94
C GLN A 8 -10.71 -5.03 -1.50
N SER A 9 -9.88 -5.72 -0.72
CA SER A 9 -9.42 -7.08 -1.04
C SER A 9 -10.37 -8.15 -0.51
N GLU A 10 -10.21 -9.39 -0.97
CA GLU A 10 -10.87 -10.56 -0.37
C GLU A 10 -10.52 -10.69 1.12
N PHE A 11 -9.27 -10.38 1.51
CA PHE A 11 -8.91 -10.28 2.93
C PHE A 11 -9.79 -9.26 3.67
N ASN A 12 -9.94 -8.04 3.14
CA ASN A 12 -10.77 -7.03 3.81
C ASN A 12 -12.24 -7.44 3.90
N ARG A 13 -12.79 -8.05 2.83
CA ARG A 13 -14.16 -8.55 2.79
C ARG A 13 -14.46 -9.50 3.95
N PHE A 14 -13.57 -10.46 4.23
CA PHE A 14 -13.74 -11.42 5.33
C PHE A 14 -13.36 -10.86 6.70
N PHE A 15 -12.20 -10.20 6.79
CA PHE A 15 -11.65 -9.74 8.06
C PHE A 15 -12.51 -8.65 8.71
N THR A 16 -13.14 -7.76 7.92
CA THR A 16 -13.97 -6.67 8.45
C THR A 16 -15.15 -7.18 9.27
N VAL A 17 -15.72 -8.32 8.86
CA VAL A 17 -16.88 -8.95 9.53
C VAL A 17 -16.44 -9.90 10.64
N SER A 18 -15.51 -10.81 10.33
CA SER A 18 -15.16 -11.92 11.22
C SER A 18 -14.08 -11.58 12.25
N ARG A 19 -13.22 -10.59 11.95
CA ARG A 19 -11.95 -10.33 12.65
C ARG A 19 -11.00 -11.53 12.71
N ILE A 20 -11.21 -12.51 11.84
CA ILE A 20 -10.39 -13.71 11.69
C ILE A 20 -9.60 -13.56 10.38
N ASP A 21 -8.32 -13.89 10.43
CA ASP A 21 -7.49 -13.95 9.22
C ASP A 21 -7.99 -15.10 8.33
N PRO A 22 -8.45 -14.81 7.08
CA PRO A 22 -8.95 -15.83 6.18
C PRO A 22 -7.84 -16.68 5.55
N GLY A 23 -6.55 -16.41 5.83
CA GLY A 23 -5.44 -17.23 5.35
C GLY A 23 -5.17 -17.08 3.85
N ILE A 24 -5.52 -15.95 3.24
CA ILE A 24 -5.39 -15.71 1.80
C ILE A 24 -4.09 -14.93 1.52
N PRO A 25 -3.02 -15.57 1.05
CA PRO A 25 -1.79 -14.87 0.67
C PRO A 25 -2.03 -13.94 -0.52
N ASP A 26 -1.31 -12.82 -0.52
CA ASP A 26 -1.37 -11.77 -1.54
C ASP A 26 -2.79 -11.47 -2.04
N ALA A 27 -3.73 -11.35 -1.10
CA ALA A 27 -5.16 -11.41 -1.40
C ALA A 27 -5.58 -10.43 -2.50
N PRO A 28 -6.26 -10.89 -3.57
CA PRO A 28 -6.69 -10.03 -4.67
C PRO A 28 -7.84 -9.12 -4.26
N LEU A 29 -8.18 -8.16 -5.12
CA LEU A 29 -9.38 -7.34 -4.99
C LEU A 29 -10.63 -8.19 -5.00
N SER A 30 -11.60 -7.82 -4.17
CA SER A 30 -12.94 -8.41 -4.20
C SER A 30 -13.73 -7.92 -5.41
N VAL A 31 -14.93 -8.48 -5.61
CA VAL A 31 -15.89 -7.95 -6.62
C VAL A 31 -16.14 -6.45 -6.39
N GLU A 32 -16.36 -6.06 -5.14
CA GLU A 32 -16.55 -4.65 -4.77
C GLU A 32 -15.26 -3.84 -4.95
N GLY A 33 -14.10 -4.41 -4.61
CA GLY A 33 -12.81 -3.76 -4.84
C GLY A 33 -12.55 -3.44 -6.31
N ARG A 34 -12.92 -4.34 -7.23
CA ARG A 34 -12.82 -4.09 -8.67
C ARG A 34 -13.76 -2.98 -9.13
N ARG A 35 -14.98 -2.92 -8.57
CA ARG A 35 -15.93 -1.81 -8.82
C ARG A 35 -15.36 -0.47 -8.34
N GLN A 36 -14.77 -0.44 -7.14
CA GLN A 36 -14.10 0.73 -6.58
C GLN A 36 -12.93 1.19 -7.46
N ALA A 37 -12.08 0.27 -7.92
CA ALA A 37 -10.95 0.59 -8.79
C ALA A 37 -11.41 1.18 -10.13
N GLY A 38 -12.49 0.66 -10.70
CA GLY A 38 -13.14 1.24 -11.88
C GLY A 38 -13.63 2.68 -11.64
N ALA A 39 -14.34 2.92 -10.54
CA ALA A 39 -14.81 4.26 -10.17
C ALA A 39 -13.66 5.26 -9.93
N LEU A 40 -12.55 4.80 -9.33
CA LEU A 40 -11.37 5.63 -9.10
C LEU A 40 -10.70 6.09 -10.40
N SER A 41 -10.69 5.24 -11.44
CA SER A 41 -10.15 5.65 -12.75
C SER A 41 -10.87 6.88 -13.30
N ALA A 42 -12.20 6.96 -13.14
CA ALA A 42 -12.98 8.13 -13.51
C ALA A 42 -12.69 9.32 -12.58
N ALA A 43 -12.74 9.11 -11.26
CA ALA A 43 -12.56 10.17 -10.27
C ALA A 43 -11.19 10.87 -10.35
N LEU A 44 -10.12 10.10 -10.60
CA LEU A 44 -8.75 10.61 -10.67
C LEU A 44 -8.37 11.14 -12.06
N SER A 45 -9.23 11.02 -13.07
CA SER A 45 -8.90 11.47 -14.43
C SER A 45 -8.87 12.99 -14.62
N GLY A 46 -9.46 13.76 -13.69
CA GLY A 46 -9.36 15.21 -13.66
C GLY A 46 -8.13 15.73 -12.92
N GLU A 47 -7.43 14.85 -12.20
CA GLU A 47 -6.22 15.20 -11.45
C GLU A 47 -5.00 15.20 -12.37
N ARG A 48 -4.04 16.06 -12.09
CA ARG A 48 -2.77 16.09 -12.82
C ARG A 48 -1.85 14.98 -12.28
N ILE A 49 -2.00 13.77 -12.81
CA ILE A 49 -1.17 12.62 -12.47
C ILE A 49 -0.28 12.28 -13.66
N GLU A 50 1.04 12.32 -13.45
CA GLU A 50 2.06 12.05 -14.47
C GLU A 50 2.93 10.84 -14.09
N ARG A 51 2.83 10.37 -12.83
CA ARG A 51 3.60 9.23 -12.31
C ARG A 51 2.75 8.39 -11.36
N ILE A 52 2.84 7.06 -11.45
CA ILE A 52 2.16 6.13 -10.54
C ILE A 52 3.21 5.27 -9.84
N LEU A 53 3.31 5.40 -8.52
CA LEU A 53 4.06 4.51 -7.65
C LEU A 53 3.11 3.52 -7.00
N VAL A 54 3.41 2.22 -7.08
CA VAL A 54 2.52 1.17 -6.58
C VAL A 54 3.27 0.14 -5.75
N SER A 55 2.67 -0.25 -4.62
CA SER A 55 3.16 -1.39 -3.85
C SER A 55 3.11 -2.69 -4.67
N PRO A 56 4.08 -3.62 -4.54
CA PRO A 56 4.09 -4.85 -5.32
C PRO A 56 2.97 -5.87 -4.98
N TYR A 57 2.17 -5.66 -3.92
CA TYR A 57 1.04 -6.55 -3.61
C TYR A 57 -0.04 -6.52 -4.71
N THR A 58 -0.61 -7.68 -5.02
CA THR A 58 -1.62 -7.88 -6.07
C THR A 58 -2.82 -6.93 -5.93
N ARG A 59 -3.33 -6.73 -4.71
CA ARG A 59 -4.43 -5.78 -4.45
C ARG A 59 -4.12 -4.33 -4.83
N ALA A 60 -2.85 -3.90 -4.68
CA ALA A 60 -2.43 -2.56 -5.06
C ALA A 60 -2.26 -2.46 -6.59
N LEU A 61 -1.61 -3.46 -7.22
CA LEU A 61 -1.49 -3.56 -8.67
C LEU A 61 -2.86 -3.58 -9.38
N GLN A 62 -3.81 -4.36 -8.87
CA GLN A 62 -5.18 -4.40 -9.40
C GLN A 62 -5.97 -3.10 -9.17
N THR A 63 -5.65 -2.35 -8.11
CA THR A 63 -6.22 -1.00 -7.91
C THR A 63 -5.64 -0.02 -8.92
N ALA A 64 -4.33 -0.11 -9.18
CA ALA A 64 -3.61 0.77 -10.10
C ALA A 64 -4.02 0.56 -11.56
N ALA A 65 -4.24 -0.69 -11.97
CA ALA A 65 -4.44 -1.07 -13.37
C ALA A 65 -5.48 -0.22 -14.14
N PRO A 66 -6.73 -0.04 -13.67
CA PRO A 66 -7.71 0.79 -14.40
C PRO A 66 -7.36 2.28 -14.41
N ILE A 67 -6.70 2.79 -13.36
CA ILE A 67 -6.24 4.19 -13.29
C ILE A 67 -5.14 4.42 -14.32
N ALA A 68 -4.13 3.54 -14.31
CA ALA A 68 -2.99 3.54 -15.22
C ALA A 68 -3.43 3.46 -16.69
N ALA A 69 -4.32 2.52 -17.01
CA ALA A 69 -4.88 2.37 -18.36
C ALA A 69 -5.61 3.63 -18.84
N ARG A 70 -6.35 4.30 -17.96
CA ARG A 70 -7.08 5.52 -18.30
C ARG A 70 -6.18 6.74 -18.48
N LEU A 71 -5.10 6.83 -17.72
CA LEU A 71 -4.12 7.92 -17.81
C LEU A 71 -3.04 7.68 -18.87
N GLY A 72 -2.95 6.47 -19.44
CA GLY A 72 -1.89 6.10 -20.38
C GLY A 72 -0.52 6.02 -19.72
N LEU A 73 -0.47 5.66 -18.43
CA LEU A 73 0.76 5.57 -17.65
C LEU A 73 1.09 4.11 -17.31
N THR A 74 2.37 3.80 -17.21
CA THR A 74 2.85 2.52 -16.68
C THR A 74 3.19 2.68 -15.20
N PRO A 75 2.62 1.88 -14.28
CA PRO A 75 3.00 1.94 -12.87
C PRO A 75 4.46 1.55 -12.64
N GLU A 76 5.13 2.29 -11.76
CA GLU A 76 6.46 1.98 -11.23
C GLU A 76 6.32 1.30 -9.86
N LEU A 77 7.10 0.25 -9.62
CA LEU A 77 7.07 -0.44 -8.34
C LEU A 77 7.73 0.41 -7.23
N ALA A 78 7.06 0.48 -6.10
CA ALA A 78 7.58 1.06 -4.87
C ALA A 78 7.57 -0.02 -3.76
N PRO A 79 8.60 -0.88 -3.68
CA PRO A 79 8.67 -1.93 -2.65
C PRO A 79 8.63 -1.37 -1.23
N LEU A 80 9.20 -0.17 -1.01
CA LEU A 80 9.10 0.53 0.26
C LEU A 80 7.68 0.88 0.66
N ALA A 81 6.73 0.95 -0.27
CA ALA A 81 5.32 1.24 -0.01
C ALA A 81 4.48 -0.02 0.32
N ARG A 82 5.11 -1.16 0.58
CA ARG A 82 4.40 -2.39 1.00
C ARG A 82 3.73 -2.27 2.36
N GLU A 83 2.69 -3.05 2.59
CA GLU A 83 2.06 -3.16 3.91
C GLU A 83 3.04 -3.66 4.99
N GLN A 84 2.74 -3.32 6.23
CA GLN A 84 3.39 -3.88 7.42
C GLN A 84 2.99 -5.36 7.57
N SER A 85 3.97 -6.27 7.56
CA SER A 85 3.71 -7.71 7.54
C SER A 85 3.11 -8.19 8.87
N PHE A 86 1.83 -8.57 8.86
CA PHE A 86 1.14 -9.11 10.05
C PHE A 86 0.15 -10.22 9.75
N PHE A 87 -0.53 -10.17 8.61
CA PHE A 87 -1.55 -11.15 8.24
C PHE A 87 -1.08 -12.00 7.07
N ALA A 88 -1.75 -13.12 6.84
CA ALA A 88 -1.44 -14.00 5.71
C ALA A 88 -1.45 -13.25 4.36
N CYS A 89 -2.30 -12.23 4.21
CA CYS A 89 -2.34 -11.41 3.00
C CYS A 89 -1.07 -10.58 2.74
N ASP A 90 -0.16 -10.49 3.71
CA ASP A 90 1.13 -9.81 3.59
C ASP A 90 2.26 -10.78 3.20
N ILE A 91 1.90 -12.04 2.89
CA ILE A 91 2.76 -12.94 2.12
C ILE A 91 2.55 -12.60 0.65
N GLY A 92 3.55 -11.96 0.03
CA GLY A 92 3.50 -11.52 -1.36
C GLY A 92 3.61 -12.65 -2.38
N SER A 93 3.38 -12.32 -3.65
CA SER A 93 3.70 -13.20 -4.77
C SER A 93 5.13 -13.00 -5.26
N PRO A 94 5.80 -14.07 -5.75
CA PRO A 94 7.16 -13.93 -6.26
C PRO A 94 7.26 -12.96 -7.45
N ALA A 95 8.37 -12.22 -7.55
CA ALA A 95 8.57 -11.23 -8.61
C ALA A 95 8.39 -11.84 -10.02
N SER A 96 8.91 -13.04 -10.23
CA SER A 96 8.75 -13.78 -11.49
C SER A 96 7.29 -14.08 -11.85
N ARG A 97 6.42 -14.33 -10.85
CA ARG A 97 4.98 -14.51 -11.07
C ARG A 97 4.33 -13.18 -11.43
N LEU A 98 4.61 -12.13 -10.67
CA LEU A 98 4.07 -10.81 -10.92
C LEU A 98 4.46 -10.31 -12.33
N ALA A 99 5.70 -10.51 -12.76
CA ALA A 99 6.16 -10.13 -14.11
C ALA A 99 5.37 -10.81 -15.24
N ARG A 100 4.91 -12.06 -15.04
CA ARG A 100 4.07 -12.76 -16.02
C ARG A 100 2.63 -12.23 -16.02
N GLU A 101 2.11 -11.84 -14.86
CA GLU A 101 0.75 -11.34 -14.71
C GLU A 101 0.60 -9.87 -15.15
N TRP A 102 1.64 -9.05 -14.99
CA TRP A 102 1.70 -7.64 -15.40
C TRP A 102 2.92 -7.36 -16.30
N PRO A 103 2.93 -7.85 -17.56
CA PRO A 103 4.11 -7.81 -18.44
C PRO A 103 4.56 -6.40 -18.84
N THR A 104 3.74 -5.38 -18.60
CA THR A 104 4.07 -3.98 -18.90
C THR A 104 4.80 -3.28 -17.75
N ILE A 105 4.79 -3.84 -16.55
CA ILE A 105 5.45 -3.28 -15.37
C ILE A 105 6.83 -3.93 -15.23
N ASP A 106 7.85 -3.12 -14.94
CA ASP A 106 9.21 -3.61 -14.71
C ASP A 106 9.35 -4.16 -13.28
N PHE A 107 9.52 -5.48 -13.17
CA PHE A 107 9.81 -6.20 -11.92
C PHE A 107 11.29 -6.60 -11.78
N SER A 108 12.16 -6.22 -12.72
CA SER A 108 13.55 -6.71 -12.77
C SER A 108 14.41 -6.32 -11.56
N THR A 109 14.04 -5.24 -10.87
CA THR A 109 14.71 -4.73 -9.67
C THR A 109 14.05 -5.22 -8.37
N LEU A 110 12.95 -5.97 -8.46
CA LEU A 110 12.27 -6.54 -7.30
C LEU A 110 12.88 -7.90 -6.96
N ASP A 111 13.33 -8.08 -5.72
CA ASP A 111 13.77 -9.38 -5.23
C ASP A 111 12.67 -10.44 -5.42
N GLU A 112 13.05 -11.68 -5.77
CA GLU A 112 12.08 -12.76 -5.98
C GLU A 112 11.18 -12.97 -4.76
N VAL A 113 11.74 -12.77 -3.56
CA VAL A 113 11.02 -12.70 -2.29
C VAL A 113 11.24 -11.32 -1.68
N TRP A 114 10.33 -10.40 -1.96
CA TRP A 114 10.41 -8.99 -1.55
C TRP A 114 9.61 -8.66 -0.27
N TRP A 115 8.77 -9.58 0.20
CA TRP A 115 8.01 -9.46 1.45
C TRP A 115 8.81 -10.03 2.63
N THR A 116 8.40 -9.70 3.86
CA THR A 116 9.03 -10.21 5.08
C THR A 116 8.16 -11.28 5.72
N SER A 117 8.77 -12.39 6.11
CA SER A 117 8.08 -13.48 6.84
C SER A 117 7.86 -13.14 8.32
N ASP A 118 8.72 -12.30 8.90
CA ASP A 118 8.60 -11.88 10.29
C ASP A 118 7.68 -10.66 10.44
N PRO A 119 6.94 -10.58 11.56
CA PRO A 119 6.16 -9.40 11.90
C PRO A 119 7.03 -8.14 11.93
N GLU A 120 6.63 -7.13 11.18
CA GLU A 120 7.35 -5.85 11.14
C GLU A 120 6.90 -4.96 12.30
N SER A 121 7.85 -4.41 13.07
CA SER A 121 7.53 -3.47 14.16
C SER A 121 7.06 -2.11 13.63
N ASP A 122 6.26 -1.39 14.42
CA ASP A 122 5.80 -0.03 14.07
C ASP A 122 6.99 0.93 13.79
N ALA A 123 8.08 0.79 14.55
CA ALA A 123 9.29 1.59 14.34
C ALA A 123 9.98 1.28 13.00
N ALA A 124 10.00 0.01 12.59
CA ALA A 124 10.54 -0.40 11.29
C ALA A 124 9.66 0.11 10.14
N ALA A 125 8.33 0.07 10.30
CA ALA A 125 7.40 0.62 9.33
C ALA A 125 7.56 2.15 9.18
N VAL A 126 7.75 2.88 10.27
CA VAL A 126 8.04 4.33 10.25
C VAL A 126 9.38 4.60 9.55
N ALA A 127 10.45 3.88 9.90
CA ALA A 127 11.74 4.05 9.25
C ALA A 127 11.67 3.78 7.73
N ARG A 128 10.88 2.78 7.32
CA ARG A 128 10.64 2.47 5.90
C ARG A 128 9.84 3.57 5.18
N ALA A 129 8.84 4.14 5.84
CA ALA A 129 8.11 5.29 5.33
C ALA A 129 9.03 6.53 5.19
N ASP A 130 9.91 6.79 6.16
CA ASP A 130 10.90 7.87 6.10
C ASP A 130 11.89 7.72 4.95
N ARG A 131 12.34 6.48 4.69
CA ARG A 131 13.15 6.18 3.51
C ARG A 131 12.43 6.52 2.21
N LEU A 132 11.17 6.12 2.05
CA LEU A 132 10.39 6.47 0.86
C LEU A 132 10.21 7.99 0.72
N ARG A 133 9.95 8.71 1.82
CA ARG A 133 9.88 10.18 1.80
C ARG A 133 11.20 10.81 1.34
N ALA A 134 12.33 10.31 1.84
CA ALA A 134 13.65 10.79 1.45
C ALA A 134 13.93 10.54 -0.04
N GLU A 135 13.59 9.36 -0.55
CA GLU A 135 13.72 9.02 -1.98
C GLU A 135 12.83 9.92 -2.86
N LEU A 136 11.58 10.15 -2.47
CA LEU A 136 10.67 11.05 -3.17
C LEU A 136 11.23 12.48 -3.23
N ARG A 137 11.73 13.01 -2.11
CA ARG A 137 12.36 14.34 -2.05
C ARG A 137 13.62 14.44 -2.92
N ALA A 138 14.42 13.38 -2.97
CA ALA A 138 15.63 13.34 -3.79
C ALA A 138 15.32 13.22 -5.30
N SER A 139 14.19 12.61 -5.67
CA SER A 139 13.80 12.39 -7.07
C SER A 139 13.22 13.62 -7.78
N GLY A 140 12.99 14.73 -7.06
CA GLY A 140 12.48 15.99 -7.59
C GLY A 140 11.00 16.25 -7.28
N PRO A 141 10.32 17.08 -8.10
CA PRO A 141 8.91 17.40 -7.94
C PRO A 141 8.04 16.14 -7.92
N HIS A 142 7.05 16.10 -7.04
CA HIS A 142 6.20 14.93 -6.74
C HIS A 142 4.72 15.31 -6.62
N GLU A 143 4.38 16.55 -6.97
CA GLU A 143 3.04 17.11 -6.93
C GLU A 143 2.08 16.29 -7.80
N THR A 144 2.58 15.76 -8.93
CA THR A 144 1.85 14.96 -9.93
C THR A 144 1.99 13.45 -9.75
N THR A 145 2.53 12.99 -8.62
CA THR A 145 2.69 11.56 -8.31
C THR A 145 1.47 11.00 -7.58
N LEU A 146 0.97 9.85 -8.04
CA LEU A 146 0.02 9.00 -7.32
C LEU A 146 0.76 7.84 -6.64
N LEU A 147 0.64 7.70 -5.32
CA LEU A 147 1.14 6.56 -4.55
C LEU A 147 -0.01 5.65 -4.10
N ILE A 148 0.05 4.37 -4.47
CA ILE A 148 -0.97 3.37 -4.12
C ILE A 148 -0.39 2.36 -3.12
N SER A 149 -0.95 2.35 -1.91
CA SER A 149 -0.41 1.58 -0.77
C SER A 149 -1.51 1.06 0.16
N HIS A 150 -1.19 0.85 1.44
CA HIS A 150 -1.93 0.04 2.39
C HIS A 150 -2.17 0.77 3.71
N TRP A 151 -2.96 0.17 4.60
CA TRP A 151 -3.48 0.90 5.74
C TRP A 151 -2.41 1.21 6.79
N ALA A 152 -1.64 0.21 7.25
CA ALA A 152 -0.63 0.44 8.27
C ALA A 152 0.53 1.29 7.70
N PHE A 153 0.94 1.03 6.46
CA PHE A 153 1.92 1.88 5.79
C PHE A 153 1.49 3.34 5.67
N LEU A 154 0.27 3.63 5.19
CA LEU A 154 -0.19 5.02 5.03
C LEU A 154 -0.39 5.74 6.38
N ARG A 155 -0.62 5.00 7.47
CA ARG A 155 -0.54 5.59 8.81
C ARG A 155 0.87 6.03 9.16
N ALA A 156 1.89 5.23 8.86
CA ALA A 156 3.29 5.62 9.06
C ALA A 156 3.73 6.74 8.10
N PHE A 157 3.24 6.71 6.85
CA PHE A 157 3.64 7.62 5.77
C PHE A 157 2.89 8.97 5.74
N ALA A 158 1.64 9.02 6.20
CA ALA A 158 0.83 10.24 6.14
C ALA A 158 0.15 10.60 7.48
N GLY A 159 0.39 9.80 8.54
CA GLY A 159 -0.23 10.03 9.84
C GLY A 159 -1.74 9.77 9.85
N ARG A 160 -2.28 9.17 8.77
CA ARG A 160 -3.73 9.06 8.53
C ARG A 160 -4.16 7.63 8.30
N ALA A 161 -5.26 7.26 8.94
CA ALA A 161 -5.97 6.02 8.67
C ALA A 161 -6.95 6.26 7.52
N MET A 162 -6.84 5.48 6.45
CA MET A 162 -7.61 5.67 5.22
C MET A 162 -8.51 4.46 4.94
N PRO A 163 -9.81 4.62 4.65
CA PRO A 163 -10.65 3.55 4.13
C PRO A 163 -10.15 2.97 2.81
N ASN A 164 -10.52 1.73 2.48
CA ASN A 164 -10.21 1.14 1.18
C ASN A 164 -10.73 2.02 0.04
N GLY A 165 -9.89 2.24 -0.98
CA GLY A 165 -10.22 3.07 -2.14
C GLY A 165 -10.33 4.58 -1.87
N SER A 166 -10.04 5.04 -0.65
CA SER A 166 -9.97 6.48 -0.37
C SER A 166 -8.60 7.07 -0.72
N TRP A 167 -8.60 8.32 -1.16
CA TRP A 167 -7.39 9.07 -1.50
C TRP A 167 -7.43 10.48 -0.93
N ILE A 168 -6.25 11.09 -0.75
CA ILE A 168 -6.08 12.49 -0.37
C ILE A 168 -4.88 13.09 -1.10
N THR A 169 -4.84 14.42 -1.18
CA THR A 169 -3.62 15.16 -1.52
C THR A 169 -2.76 15.34 -0.28
N LEU A 170 -1.45 15.16 -0.44
CA LEU A 170 -0.43 15.29 0.59
C LEU A 170 0.80 16.01 -0.01
N ASP A 171 1.44 16.87 0.75
CA ASP A 171 2.82 17.27 0.48
C ASP A 171 3.76 16.38 1.32
N PRO A 172 4.65 15.57 0.73
CA PRO A 172 5.59 14.74 1.47
C PRO A 172 6.69 15.55 2.19
N ALA A 173 6.75 16.87 2.00
CA ALA A 173 7.51 17.79 2.85
C ALA A 173 6.78 18.15 4.15
N ASP A 174 5.47 17.89 4.28
CA ASP A 174 4.73 18.14 5.52
C ASP A 174 5.26 17.26 6.65
N ASP A 175 5.41 17.87 7.83
CA ASP A 175 5.73 17.13 9.05
C ASP A 175 4.59 16.17 9.39
N VAL A 176 4.89 14.87 9.33
CA VAL A 176 3.95 13.82 9.71
C VAL A 176 4.22 13.41 11.15
N ALA A 177 3.32 13.79 12.05
CA ALA A 177 3.36 13.29 13.42
C ALA A 177 3.32 11.75 13.43
N PRO A 178 4.15 11.09 14.25
CA PRO A 178 4.17 9.63 14.31
C PRO A 178 2.79 9.10 14.69
N PRO A 179 2.24 8.13 13.95
CA PRO A 179 0.92 7.59 14.26
C PRO A 179 0.95 6.87 15.61
N PRO A 180 -0.18 6.81 16.34
CA PRO A 180 -0.26 5.98 17.54
C PRO A 180 0.04 4.52 17.19
N PRO A 181 0.71 3.75 18.07
CA PRO A 181 1.11 2.39 17.76
C PRO A 181 -0.11 1.51 17.42
N LEU A 182 0.06 0.63 16.43
CA LEU A 182 -0.97 -0.32 15.98
C LEU A 182 -1.27 -1.34 17.07
N HIS A 183 -0.22 -1.76 17.76
CA HIS A 183 -0.28 -2.72 18.83
C HIS A 183 0.09 -2.04 20.14
N ARG A 184 -0.84 -2.04 21.10
CA ARG A 184 -0.48 -1.71 22.48
C ARG A 184 0.55 -2.73 22.94
N ARG A 185 1.72 -2.28 23.42
CA ARG A 185 2.62 -3.16 24.18
C ARG A 185 1.77 -3.88 25.24
N PRO A 186 1.88 -5.21 25.41
CA PRO A 186 1.21 -5.86 26.52
C PRO A 186 1.63 -5.13 27.80
N ARG A 187 0.64 -4.66 28.58
CA ARG A 187 0.94 -4.08 29.90
C ARG A 187 1.76 -5.13 30.66
N PRO A 188 2.89 -4.78 31.29
CA PRO A 188 3.55 -5.73 32.17
C PRO A 188 2.49 -6.23 33.14
N ARG A 189 2.33 -7.56 33.21
CA ARG A 189 1.53 -8.19 34.27
C ARG A 189 2.23 -7.77 35.56
N ILE A 190 1.72 -6.73 36.20
CA ILE A 190 2.08 -6.41 37.58
C ILE A 190 1.57 -7.62 38.36
N GLY A 191 2.47 -8.56 38.64
CA GLY A 191 2.22 -9.65 39.56
C GLY A 191 1.79 -9.01 40.87
N ARG A 192 0.55 -9.27 41.28
CA ARG A 192 0.16 -9.01 42.66
C ARG A 192 0.81 -10.10 43.52
N PRO A 193 1.61 -9.75 44.53
CA PRO A 193 1.83 -10.66 45.66
C PRO A 193 0.52 -10.88 46.43
#